data_AF-A0A4R9LNU6-F1
#
_entry.id   AF-A0A4R9LNU6-F1
#
_cell.length_a   1.000
_cell.length_b   1.000
_cell.length_c   1.000
_cell.angle_alpha   90.00
_cell.angle_beta   90.00
_cell.angle_gamma   90.00
#
_symmetry.space_group_name_H-M   'P 1'
#
loop_
_entity.id
_entity.type
_entity.pdbx_description
1 polymer ?
#
loop_
_entity_poly.entity_id
_entity_poly.type
_entity_poly.pdbx_seq_one_letter_code
_entity_poly.pdbx_strand_id
1 'polypeptide(L)'
;MKFHFPFSFQKIKGSYKDFFLPLYPILYLAPFYFLFYFLVWQGLETARLKRLIHQKNTEKEELVRKNDELKIGIVSYTSAERIEALYRKTYQYLPISLGNRIITIELPREPNLKDTIH
;
A
#
# COMPACT_ATOMS: atom_id res chain seq x y z
N MET A 1 -51.86 -21.98 -15.92
CA MET A 1 -52.59 -20.95 -16.70
C MET A 1 -52.00 -20.93 -18.10
N LYS A 2 -52.78 -21.33 -19.12
CA LYS A 2 -52.32 -21.46 -20.51
C LYS A 2 -52.37 -20.10 -21.21
N PHE A 3 -51.24 -19.60 -21.70
CA PHE A 3 -51.18 -18.42 -22.57
C PHE A 3 -51.42 -18.86 -24.01
N HIS A 4 -52.56 -18.44 -24.59
CA HIS A 4 -52.88 -18.62 -26.00
C HIS A 4 -52.59 -17.31 -26.74
N PHE A 5 -51.70 -17.33 -27.72
CA PHE A 5 -51.47 -16.21 -28.63
C PHE A 5 -52.11 -16.52 -30.00
N PRO A 6 -53.15 -15.79 -30.43
CA PRO A 6 -53.65 -15.86 -31.79
C PRO A 6 -53.07 -14.68 -32.60
N PHE A 7 -51.96 -14.89 -33.31
CA PHE A 7 -51.45 -13.88 -34.25
C PHE A 7 -52.12 -14.05 -35.63
N SER A 8 -53.07 -13.16 -35.94
CA SER A 8 -53.57 -12.90 -37.29
C SER A 8 -53.06 -11.53 -37.74
N PHE A 9 -52.14 -11.50 -38.71
CA PHE A 9 -51.67 -10.27 -39.34
C PHE A 9 -52.71 -9.77 -40.35
N GLN A 10 -53.60 -8.87 -39.93
CA GLN A 10 -54.37 -8.03 -40.86
C GLN A 10 -54.18 -6.54 -40.57
N LYS A 11 -53.79 -5.84 -41.65
CA LYS A 11 -53.75 -4.39 -41.88
C LYS A 11 -52.81 -3.57 -40.97
N ILE A 12 -51.62 -3.33 -41.52
CA ILE A 12 -50.67 -2.32 -41.05
C ILE A 12 -51.30 -0.93 -41.23
N LYS A 13 -51.84 -0.39 -40.14
CA LYS A 13 -52.03 1.04 -39.90
C LYS A 13 -51.25 1.36 -38.62
N GLY A 14 -49.93 1.27 -38.70
CA GLY A 14 -49.05 1.29 -37.52
C GLY A 14 -48.96 2.68 -36.92
N SER A 15 -49.58 2.87 -35.75
CA SER A 15 -49.23 3.96 -34.86
C SER A 15 -47.86 3.65 -34.25
N TYR A 16 -46.97 4.64 -34.05
CA TYR A 16 -45.66 4.44 -33.41
C TYR A 16 -45.74 3.67 -32.08
N LYS A 17 -46.90 3.74 -31.41
CA LYS A 17 -47.21 3.01 -30.18
C LYS A 17 -47.19 1.48 -30.34
N ASP A 18 -47.57 0.96 -31.51
CA ASP A 18 -47.60 -0.48 -31.75
C ASP A 18 -46.20 -1.08 -31.92
N PHE A 19 -45.21 -0.24 -32.29
CA PHE A 19 -43.81 -0.62 -32.41
C PHE A 19 -43.09 -0.72 -31.06
N PHE A 20 -43.52 0.08 -30.05
CA PHE A 20 -42.93 0.08 -28.71
C PHE A 20 -43.64 -0.84 -27.69
N LEU A 21 -44.83 -1.37 -28.01
CA LEU A 21 -45.55 -2.38 -27.22
C LEU A 21 -44.66 -3.54 -26.70
N PRO A 22 -43.80 -4.18 -27.52
CA PRO A 22 -42.93 -5.26 -27.05
C PRO A 22 -41.77 -4.78 -26.13
N LEU A 23 -41.48 -3.48 -26.07
CA LEU A 23 -40.38 -2.91 -25.28
C LEU A 23 -40.78 -2.55 -23.83
N TYR A 24 -42.07 -2.35 -23.57
CA TYR A 24 -42.61 -2.09 -22.23
C TYR A 24 -42.18 -3.08 -21.14
N PRO A 25 -42.21 -4.42 -21.35
CA PRO A 25 -41.75 -5.35 -20.32
C PRO A 25 -40.27 -5.16 -19.98
N ILE A 26 -39.42 -4.88 -20.98
CA ILE A 26 -37.99 -4.65 -20.76
C ILE A 26 -37.77 -3.37 -19.94
N LEU A 27 -38.51 -2.30 -20.24
CA LEU A 27 -38.44 -1.05 -19.49
C LEU A 27 -38.94 -1.21 -18.04
N TYR A 28 -39.97 -2.04 -17.83
CA TYR A 28 -40.48 -2.36 -16.50
C TYR A 28 -39.48 -3.16 -15.66
N LEU A 29 -38.74 -4.08 -16.28
CA LEU A 29 -37.71 -4.90 -15.63
C LEU A 29 -36.36 -4.16 -15.47
N ALA A 30 -36.10 -3.11 -16.25
CA ALA A 30 -34.86 -2.33 -16.23
C ALA A 30 -34.42 -1.86 -14.83
N PRO A 31 -35.27 -1.27 -13.96
CA PRO A 31 -34.84 -0.86 -12.62
C PRO A 31 -34.40 -2.05 -11.76
N PHE A 32 -35.01 -3.23 -11.93
CA PHE A 32 -34.62 -4.43 -11.19
C PHE A 32 -33.24 -4.93 -11.63
N TYR A 33 -32.97 -4.96 -12.94
CA TYR A 33 -31.65 -5.28 -13.47
C TYR A 33 -30.59 -4.27 -13.05
N PHE A 34 -30.93 -2.98 -13.02
CA PHE A 34 -30.02 -1.93 -12.57
C PHE A 34 -29.65 -2.09 -11.10
N LEU A 35 -30.64 -2.31 -10.23
CA LEU A 35 -30.41 -2.55 -8.80
C LEU A 35 -29.57 -3.81 -8.57
N PHE A 36 -29.86 -4.89 -9.28
CA PHE A 36 -29.08 -6.11 -9.21
C PHE A 36 -27.63 -5.88 -9.63
N TYR A 37 -27.42 -5.23 -10.78
CA TYR A 37 -26.08 -4.89 -11.27
C TYR A 37 -25.33 -4.00 -10.29
N PHE A 38 -25.98 -2.97 -9.75
CA PHE A 38 -25.39 -2.05 -8.79
C PHE A 38 -24.94 -2.77 -7.51
N LEU A 39 -25.77 -3.69 -7.00
CA LEU A 39 -25.45 -4.47 -5.80
C LEU A 39 -24.22 -5.36 -6.02
N VAL A 40 -24.18 -6.07 -7.14
CA VAL A 40 -23.05 -6.95 -7.49
C VAL A 40 -21.77 -6.13 -7.72
N TRP A 41 -21.88 -5.02 -8.43
CA TRP A 41 -20.77 -4.08 -8.66
C TRP A 41 -20.20 -3.54 -7.34
N GLN A 42 -21.06 -3.08 -6.45
CA GLN A 42 -20.66 -2.58 -5.13
C GLN A 42 -19.97 -3.66 -4.29
N GLY A 43 -20.46 -4.91 -4.34
CA GLY A 43 -19.82 -6.04 -3.65
C GLY A 43 -18.41 -6.33 -4.17
N LEU A 44 -18.22 -6.31 -5.49
CA LEU A 44 -16.91 -6.52 -6.10
C LEU A 44 -15.93 -5.40 -5.75
N GLU A 45 -16.37 -4.14 -5.86
CA GLU A 45 -15.52 -2.99 -5.62
C GLU A 45 -15.12 -2.88 -4.14
N THR A 46 -16.07 -3.08 -3.22
CA THR A 46 -15.77 -3.10 -1.77
C THR A 46 -14.76 -4.20 -1.40
N ALA A 47 -14.87 -5.39 -1.99
CA ALA A 47 -13.90 -6.46 -1.78
C ALA A 47 -12.52 -6.10 -2.33
N ARG A 48 -12.45 -5.47 -3.51
CA ARG A 48 -11.21 -4.97 -4.11
C ARG A 48 -10.55 -3.92 -3.22
N LEU A 49 -11.29 -2.90 -2.79
CA LEU A 49 -10.78 -1.86 -1.89
C LEU A 49 -10.30 -2.45 -0.56
N LYS A 50 -11.07 -3.38 0.04
CA LYS A 50 -10.69 -4.03 1.30
C LYS A 50 -9.34 -4.76 1.19
N ARG A 51 -9.09 -5.45 0.08
CA ARG A 51 -7.79 -6.10 -0.18
C ARG A 51 -6.67 -5.07 -0.33
N LEU A 52 -6.91 -3.99 -1.07
CA LEU A 52 -5.91 -2.93 -1.25
C LEU A 52 -5.55 -2.25 0.07
N ILE A 53 -6.55 -1.96 0.90
CA ILE A 53 -6.37 -1.39 2.25
C ILE A 53 -5.54 -2.35 3.10
N HIS A 54 -5.86 -3.64 3.10
CA HIS A 54 -5.12 -4.64 3.86
C HIS A 54 -3.65 -4.69 3.43
N GLN A 55 -3.38 -4.77 2.13
CA GLN A 55 -2.02 -4.79 1.59
C GLN A 55 -1.24 -3.52 1.94
N LYS A 56 -1.88 -2.34 1.88
CA LYS A 56 -1.24 -1.08 2.25
C LYS A 56 -0.98 -0.96 3.74
N ASN A 57 -1.84 -1.55 4.56
CA ASN A 57 -1.64 -1.57 6.00
C ASN A 57 -0.48 -2.49 6.40
N THR A 58 -0.35 -3.67 5.77
CA THR A 58 0.80 -4.57 6.01
C THR A 58 2.11 -3.92 5.56
N GLU A 59 2.12 -3.26 4.39
CA GLU A 59 3.30 -2.52 3.90
C GLU A 59 3.70 -1.39 4.88
N LYS A 60 2.72 -0.66 5.41
CA LYS A 60 2.95 0.37 6.43
C LYS A 60 3.58 -0.23 7.69
N GLU A 61 3.05 -1.34 8.20
CA GLU A 61 3.56 -1.99 9.40
C GLU A 61 4.99 -2.51 9.22
N GLU A 62 5.30 -3.10 8.07
CA GLU A 62 6.66 -3.52 7.71
C GLU A 62 7.64 -2.34 7.66
N LEU A 63 7.23 -1.20 7.09
CA LEU A 63 8.08 -0.01 7.03
C LEU A 63 8.31 0.59 8.41
N VAL A 64 7.30 0.58 9.29
CA VAL A 64 7.47 1.00 10.70
C VAL A 64 8.46 0.09 11.41
N ARG A 65 8.32 -1.23 11.26
CA ARG A 65 9.27 -2.20 11.85
C ARG A 65 10.71 -1.95 11.40
N LYS A 66 10.92 -1.78 10.08
CA LYS A 66 12.24 -1.45 9.52
C LYS A 66 12.79 -0.13 10.05
N ASN A 67 11.94 0.88 10.22
CA ASN A 67 12.36 2.16 10.76
C ASN A 67 12.85 2.02 12.21
N ASP A 68 12.14 1.24 13.02
CA ASP A 68 12.53 0.99 14.41
C ASP A 68 13.79 0.14 14.50
N GLU A 69 13.96 -0.88 13.66
CA GLU A 69 15.21 -1.63 13.52
C GLU A 69 16.39 -0.72 13.16
N LEU A 70 16.20 0.21 12.22
CA LEU A 70 17.23 1.17 11.84
C LEU A 70 17.57 2.12 12.98
N LYS A 71 16.58 2.60 13.74
CA LYS A 71 16.83 3.44 14.93
C LYS A 71 17.63 2.68 15.97
N ILE A 72 17.24 1.44 16.28
CA ILE A 72 17.96 0.56 17.20
C ILE A 72 19.38 0.32 16.69
N GLY A 73 19.52 0.03 15.39
CA GLY A 73 20.79 -0.12 14.70
C GLY A 73 21.66 1.09 14.92
N ILE A 74 21.21 2.28 14.52
CA ILE A 74 21.93 3.55 14.68
C ILE A 74 22.36 3.73 16.13
N VAL A 75 21.44 3.66 17.09
CA VAL A 75 21.76 3.80 18.52
C VAL A 75 22.79 2.78 18.98
N SER A 76 22.74 1.54 18.49
CA SER A 76 23.73 0.51 18.82
C SER A 76 25.10 0.79 18.19
N TYR A 77 25.16 1.28 16.95
CA TYR A 77 26.39 1.61 16.23
C TYR A 77 27.03 2.91 16.74
N THR A 78 26.22 3.88 17.13
CA THR A 78 26.65 5.18 17.66
C THR A 78 26.75 5.21 19.19
N SER A 79 26.44 4.10 19.87
CA SER A 79 26.61 3.99 21.32
C SER A 79 28.07 4.23 21.69
N ALA A 80 28.27 5.11 22.69
CA ALA A 80 29.60 5.44 23.18
C ALA A 80 30.37 4.18 23.62
N GLU A 81 29.67 3.20 24.21
CA GLU A 81 30.24 1.90 24.62
C GLU A 81 30.80 1.10 23.44
N ARG A 82 30.06 0.99 22.33
CA ARG A 82 30.55 0.28 21.14
C ARG A 82 31.67 1.03 20.46
N ILE A 83 31.55 2.35 20.34
CA ILE A 83 32.60 3.21 19.79
C ILE A 83 33.88 3.02 20.61
N GLU A 84 33.79 3.08 21.94
CA GLU A 84 34.89 2.84 22.86
C GLU A 84 35.49 1.44 22.68
N ALA A 85 34.67 0.40 22.57
CA ALA A 85 35.14 -0.96 22.31
C ALA A 85 35.86 -1.09 20.96
N LEU A 86 35.39 -0.39 19.92
CA LEU A 86 35.99 -0.38 18.59
C LEU A 86 37.34 0.34 18.62
N TYR A 87 37.42 1.50 19.28
CA TYR A 87 38.69 2.21 19.50
C TYR A 87 39.67 1.40 20.38
N ARG A 88 39.19 0.72 21.43
CA ARG A 88 40.01 -0.21 22.24
C ARG A 88 40.60 -1.35 21.41
N LYS A 89 39.84 -1.90 20.46
CA LYS A 89 40.32 -2.98 19.57
C LYS A 89 41.32 -2.48 18.52
N THR A 90 41.04 -1.36 17.87
CA THR A 90 41.88 -0.83 16.79
C THR A 90 43.19 -0.24 17.32
N TYR A 91 43.14 0.40 18.48
CA TYR A 91 44.27 1.17 19.00
C TYR A 91 44.90 0.56 20.25
N GLN A 92 44.33 -0.47 20.90
CA GLN A 92 44.89 -1.14 22.10
C GLN A 92 45.17 -0.28 23.35
N TYR A 93 45.11 1.06 23.30
CA TYR A 93 45.61 1.93 24.36
C TYR A 93 44.59 2.85 25.04
N LEU A 94 43.28 2.66 24.89
CA LEU A 94 42.34 3.50 25.67
C LEU A 94 42.28 3.01 27.13
N PRO A 95 42.82 3.73 28.13
CA PRO A 95 42.72 3.31 29.51
C PRO A 95 41.24 3.25 29.91
N ILE A 96 40.85 2.17 30.58
CA ILE A 96 39.60 2.14 31.32
C ILE A 96 39.83 3.12 32.46
N SER A 97 39.00 4.17 32.57
CA SER A 97 38.03 4.21 33.66
C SER A 97 37.59 5.61 34.11
N LEU A 98 36.33 5.63 34.54
CA LEU A 98 35.85 6.23 35.80
C LEU A 98 36.03 7.76 35.97
N GLY A 99 34.94 8.48 35.73
CA GLY A 99 34.71 9.78 36.33
C GLY A 99 34.39 10.88 35.32
N ASN A 100 33.73 11.91 35.84
CA ASN A 100 33.12 13.05 35.15
C ASN A 100 34.10 13.98 34.39
N ARG A 101 35.15 13.44 33.73
CA ARG A 101 36.12 14.20 32.93
C ARG A 101 35.90 13.95 31.45
N ILE A 102 35.60 15.02 30.72
CA ILE A 102 35.57 15.03 29.26
C ILE A 102 37.01 14.97 28.77
N ILE A 103 37.36 13.91 28.04
CA ILE A 103 38.64 13.77 27.36
C ILE A 103 38.41 14.20 25.92
N THR A 104 39.01 15.33 25.52
CA THR A 104 39.01 15.79 24.13
C THR A 104 40.08 15.02 23.37
N ILE A 105 39.67 14.17 22.43
CA ILE A 105 40.59 13.44 21.56
C ILE A 105 40.63 14.16 20.21
N GLU A 106 41.82 14.55 19.78
CA GLU A 106 42.01 15.10 18.44
C GLU A 106 41.93 13.96 17.42
N LEU A 107 41.01 14.09 16.47
CA LEU A 107 40.88 13.12 15.38
C LEU A 107 42.14 13.15 14.51
N PRO A 108 42.68 11.99 14.10
CA PRO A 108 43.75 11.96 13.12
C PRO A 108 43.28 12.61 11.83
N ARG A 109 44.16 13.43 11.23
CA ARG A 109 43.87 14.19 10.01
C ARG A 109 43.42 13.23 8.91
N GLU A 110 42.32 13.56 8.23
CA GLU A 110 41.86 12.76 7.08
C GLU A 110 43.00 12.61 6.06
N PRO A 111 43.24 11.39 5.53
CA PRO A 111 44.26 11.17 4.53
C PRO A 111 43.91 12.01 3.30
N ASN A 112 44.85 12.88 2.90
CA ASN A 112 44.69 13.65 1.67
C ASN A 112 44.69 12.67 0.50
N LEU A 113 43.64 12.71 -0.32
CA LEU A 113 43.47 11.88 -1.52
C LEU A 113 44.65 11.96 -2.51
N LYS A 114 45.57 12.92 -2.32
CA LYS A 114 46.75 13.17 -3.14
C LYS A 114 47.96 12.28 -2.83
N ASP A 115 47.99 11.61 -1.67
CA ASP A 115 49.17 10.84 -1.24
C ASP A 115 49.15 9.37 -1.74
N THR A 116 48.11 8.99 -2.50
CA THR A 116 47.90 7.60 -2.98
C THR A 116 48.29 7.39 -4.44
N ILE A 117 48.93 8.38 -5.08
CA ILE A 117 49.43 8.28 -6.45
C ILE A 117 50.92 8.59 -6.45
N HIS A 118 51.72 7.60 -6.06
CA HIS A 118 53.15 7.53 -6.36
C HIS A 118 53.56 6.09 -6.65
#